data_AF-K7FHF6-F1
#
_entry.id   AF-K7FHF6-F1
#
_cell.length_a   1.000
_cell.length_b   1.000
_cell.length_c   1.000
_cell.angle_alpha   90.00
_cell.angle_beta   90.00
_cell.angle_gamma   90.00
#
_symmetry.space_group_name_H-M   'P 1'
#
loop_
_entity.id
_entity.type
_entity.pdbx_description
1 polymer ?
#
loop_
_entity_poly.entity_id
_entity_poly.type
_entity_poly.pdbx_seq_one_letter_code
_entity_poly.pdbx_strand_id
1 'polypeptide(L)'
;ALPLTVCRPLTEILSGVIRSLKKEGEWKVLIMDHPSMRILSSCCKMSDILAEGITIVEYINKRGEPIPSLEAIYLLSPVEKSVQALISDFRGTPTFNYKAAHIFFTDTCPDHLFEELSKSRITKAIKTLKEINVAFLPYESQVYSLDAPETFHSWFSPYRSLEKNKQTDMLAEQIATLCDTMKEYPAIRYRKGHEDNLNLAQAVLAKLNAFKADNPSMGEGPDRARSQLLIVDRSYDMVSPLLHELTFQAMAYDLLSIENDTYKYPTTTCISSRGSPCSQNSELELWSALQRANIKDLSQILKKMPQYQKELNKANIKDLSQILKKMPQYQKELNK
;
A
#
# COMPACT_ATOMS: atom_id res chain seq x y z
N ALA A 1 19.98 -15.27 3.87
CA ALA A 1 19.36 -14.22 3.06
C ALA A 1 18.08 -13.80 3.74
N LEU A 2 17.89 -12.51 4.02
CA LEU A 2 16.59 -12.01 4.48
C LEU A 2 15.57 -12.24 3.36
N PRO A 3 14.34 -12.71 3.64
CA PRO A 3 13.35 -12.92 2.59
C PRO A 3 13.10 -11.61 1.85
N LEU A 4 13.00 -11.68 0.51
CA LEU A 4 12.53 -10.56 -0.32
C LEU A 4 11.14 -10.17 0.19
N THR A 5 11.03 -9.00 0.81
CA THR A 5 9.75 -8.46 1.25
C THR A 5 9.33 -7.33 0.33
N VAL A 6 8.07 -7.36 -0.11
CA VAL A 6 7.46 -6.32 -0.96
C VAL A 6 7.43 -4.97 -0.21
N CYS A 7 7.34 -5.03 1.12
CA CYS A 7 7.35 -3.87 2.01
C CYS A 7 8.63 -3.04 1.98
N ARG A 8 9.81 -3.69 1.97
CA ARG A 8 11.07 -3.01 2.27
C ARG A 8 11.49 -2.00 1.19
N PRO A 9 11.52 -2.36 -0.11
CA PRO A 9 11.83 -1.40 -1.15
C PRO A 9 10.87 -0.21 -1.15
N LEU A 10 9.59 -0.46 -0.83
CA LEU A 10 8.61 0.60 -0.78
C LEU A 10 8.87 1.60 0.36
N THR A 11 9.15 1.11 1.56
CA THR A 11 9.50 1.99 2.68
C THR A 11 10.75 2.80 2.36
N GLU A 12 11.76 2.22 1.71
CA GLU A 12 12.98 2.93 1.30
C GLU A 12 12.69 4.00 0.23
N ILE A 13 11.83 3.72 -0.75
CA ILE A 13 11.43 4.68 -1.79
C ILE A 13 10.63 5.84 -1.19
N LEU A 14 9.59 5.56 -0.41
CA LEU A 14 8.71 6.60 0.15
C LEU A 14 9.41 7.41 1.25
N SER A 15 10.22 6.77 2.10
CA SER A 15 11.09 7.51 3.01
C SER A 15 12.16 8.29 2.25
N GLY A 16 12.68 7.78 1.14
CA GLY A 16 13.58 8.49 0.25
C GLY A 16 12.96 9.76 -0.33
N VAL A 17 11.70 9.70 -0.77
CA VAL A 17 10.95 10.88 -1.26
C VAL A 17 10.81 11.93 -0.16
N ILE A 18 10.27 11.56 1.00
CA ILE A 18 10.02 12.51 2.08
C ILE A 18 11.34 13.05 2.65
N ARG A 19 12.32 12.18 2.89
CA ARG A 19 13.64 12.55 3.44
C ARG A 19 14.42 13.44 2.48
N SER A 20 14.31 13.24 1.16
CA SER A 20 14.98 14.11 0.17
C SER A 20 14.50 15.56 0.22
N LEU A 21 13.30 15.80 0.77
CA LEU A 21 12.71 17.14 0.91
C LEU A 21 12.82 17.72 2.32
N LYS A 22 13.32 16.94 3.27
CA LYS A 22 13.51 17.39 4.65
C LYS A 22 14.60 18.46 4.69
N LYS A 23 14.28 19.59 5.34
CA LYS A 23 15.22 20.66 5.64
C LYS A 23 15.08 21.01 7.11
N GLU A 24 16.20 21.20 7.79
CA GLU A 24 16.17 21.54 9.21
C GLU A 24 15.42 22.86 9.45
N GLY A 25 14.50 22.85 10.41
CA GLY A 25 13.68 24.00 10.76
C GLY A 25 12.47 24.28 9.85
N GLU A 26 12.29 23.52 8.75
CA GLU A 26 11.13 23.68 7.87
C GLU A 26 10.13 22.54 8.04
N TRP A 27 8.86 22.89 8.21
CA TRP A 27 7.75 21.97 8.18
C TRP A 27 7.05 21.99 6.83
N LYS A 28 6.51 20.85 6.40
CA LYS A 28 5.77 20.71 5.13
C LYS A 28 4.40 20.07 5.36
N VAL A 29 3.47 20.39 4.47
CA VAL A 29 2.15 19.75 4.41
C VAL A 29 2.22 18.58 3.42
N LEU A 30 1.72 17.41 3.79
CA LEU A 30 1.60 16.27 2.88
C LEU A 30 0.16 16.15 2.40
N ILE A 31 -0.07 16.24 1.10
CA ILE A 31 -1.38 16.19 0.46
C ILE A 31 -1.44 14.93 -0.40
N MET A 32 -2.46 14.11 -0.19
CA MET A 32 -2.61 12.83 -0.88
C MET A 32 -4.00 12.62 -1.44
N ASP A 33 -4.08 11.80 -2.49
CA ASP A 33 -5.34 11.20 -2.92
C ASP A 33 -5.55 9.82 -2.28
N HIS A 34 -6.69 9.20 -2.59
CA HIS A 34 -7.13 8.01 -1.86
C HIS A 34 -6.23 6.80 -2.10
N PRO A 35 -5.83 6.50 -3.35
CA PRO A 35 -4.87 5.44 -3.62
C PRO A 35 -3.52 5.69 -2.93
N SER A 36 -2.97 6.90 -3.06
CA SER A 36 -1.67 7.25 -2.46
C SER A 36 -1.68 7.15 -0.94
N MET A 37 -2.77 7.59 -0.31
CA MET A 37 -2.94 7.48 1.15
C MET A 37 -2.94 6.02 1.61
N ARG A 38 -3.58 5.12 0.85
CA ARG A 38 -3.57 3.68 1.17
C ARG A 38 -2.16 3.11 1.04
N ILE A 39 -1.44 3.42 -0.03
CA ILE A 39 -0.04 3.01 -0.23
C ILE A 39 0.81 3.46 0.97
N LEU A 40 0.78 4.75 1.32
CA LEU A 40 1.57 5.29 2.42
C LEU A 40 1.18 4.68 3.79
N SER A 41 -0.11 4.52 4.04
CA SER A 41 -0.61 3.92 5.30
C SER A 41 -0.24 2.44 5.45
N SER A 42 0.02 1.75 4.34
CA SER A 42 0.44 0.34 4.34
C SER A 42 1.93 0.19 4.69
N CYS A 43 2.75 1.24 4.52
CA CYS A 43 4.19 1.15 4.75
C CYS A 43 4.71 2.02 5.89
N CYS A 44 4.05 3.12 6.24
CA CYS A 44 4.54 4.10 7.21
C CYS A 44 3.50 4.42 8.29
N LYS A 45 3.95 4.64 9.53
CA LYS A 45 3.11 5.19 10.60
C LYS A 45 3.13 6.72 10.58
N MET A 46 2.15 7.32 11.25
CA MET A 46 2.11 8.77 11.46
C MET A 46 3.35 9.28 12.21
N SER A 47 3.90 8.50 13.14
CA SER A 47 5.15 8.83 13.82
C SER A 47 6.34 9.00 12.87
N ASP A 48 6.41 8.14 11.86
CA ASP A 48 7.51 8.10 10.89
C ASP A 48 7.41 9.31 9.96
N ILE A 49 6.19 9.65 9.54
CA ILE A 49 5.86 10.82 8.72
C ILE A 49 6.23 12.12 9.47
N LEU A 50 5.83 12.24 10.74
CA LEU A 50 6.13 13.40 11.58
C LEU A 50 7.64 13.57 11.82
N ALA A 51 8.36 12.47 12.04
CA ALA A 51 9.81 12.48 12.22
C ALA A 51 10.57 12.99 10.99
N GLU A 52 9.97 12.89 9.80
CA GLU A 52 10.55 13.36 8.55
C GLU A 52 10.17 14.80 8.17
N GLY A 53 9.60 15.58 9.10
CA GLY A 53 9.36 17.03 8.93
C GLY A 53 8.02 17.39 8.29
N ILE A 54 7.06 16.45 8.29
CA ILE A 54 5.68 16.70 7.86
C ILE A 54 4.85 17.06 9.10
N THR A 55 4.13 18.18 9.05
CA THR A 55 3.30 18.64 10.18
C THR A 55 1.85 18.21 10.07
N ILE A 56 1.30 18.23 8.85
CA ILE A 56 -0.12 17.98 8.57
C ILE A 56 -0.21 17.05 7.37
N VAL A 57 -1.11 16.07 7.45
CA VAL A 57 -1.48 15.19 6.34
C VAL A 57 -2.92 15.52 5.93
N GLU A 58 -3.10 15.96 4.69
CA GLU A 58 -4.38 16.35 4.11
C GLU A 58 -4.78 15.46 2.94
N TYR A 59 -6.08 15.46 2.64
CA TYR A 59 -6.66 14.74 1.53
C TYR A 59 -7.04 15.72 0.43
N ILE A 60 -6.53 15.54 -0.79
CA ILE A 60 -6.65 16.54 -1.88
C ILE A 60 -8.10 16.90 -2.24
N ASN A 61 -9.05 15.96 -2.07
CA ASN A 61 -10.46 16.23 -2.37
C ASN A 61 -11.23 16.87 -1.20
N LYS A 62 -10.60 17.00 -0.02
CA LYS A 62 -11.15 17.74 1.11
C LYS A 62 -10.48 19.10 1.14
N ARG A 63 -11.28 20.16 1.09
CA ARG A 63 -10.75 21.53 1.15
C ARG A 63 -10.22 21.81 2.56
N GLY A 64 -8.90 21.90 2.69
CA GLY A 64 -8.24 22.44 3.88
C GLY A 64 -8.26 23.97 3.90
N GLU A 65 -7.81 24.55 5.01
CA GLU A 65 -7.55 25.98 5.08
C GLU A 65 -6.24 26.30 4.32
N PRO A 66 -6.19 27.38 3.53
CA PRO A 66 -4.96 27.83 2.90
C PRO A 66 -3.86 28.09 3.93
N ILE A 67 -2.66 27.53 3.72
CA ILE A 67 -1.47 27.78 4.54
C ILE A 67 -0.34 28.31 3.64
N PRO A 68 -0.37 29.58 3.22
CA PRO A 68 0.57 30.13 2.23
C PRO A 68 2.03 30.22 2.73
N SER A 69 2.27 30.02 4.03
CA SER A 69 3.61 30.03 4.64
C SER A 69 4.37 28.72 4.46
N LEU A 70 3.67 27.60 4.27
CA LEU A 70 4.25 26.25 4.19
C LEU A 70 4.36 25.76 2.75
N GLU A 71 5.33 24.87 2.51
CA GLU A 71 5.47 24.14 1.26
C GLU A 71 4.67 22.83 1.33
N ALA A 72 4.06 22.44 0.22
CA ALA A 72 3.21 21.26 0.14
C ALA A 72 3.88 20.16 -0.71
N ILE A 73 3.87 18.94 -0.19
CA ILE A 73 4.25 17.71 -0.87
C ILE A 73 2.96 17.05 -1.34
N TYR A 74 2.81 16.89 -2.65
CA TYR A 74 1.69 16.20 -3.27
C TYR A 74 2.14 14.80 -3.67
N LEU A 75 1.55 13.77 -3.07
CA LEU A 75 1.71 12.38 -3.49
C LEU A 75 0.38 11.91 -4.08
N LEU A 76 0.31 11.84 -5.41
CA LEU A 76 -0.95 11.69 -6.15
C LEU A 76 -0.86 10.61 -7.22
N SER A 77 -1.99 10.00 -7.52
CA SER A 77 -2.17 9.25 -8.76
C SER A 77 -2.35 10.21 -9.93
N PRO A 78 -1.77 9.95 -11.11
CA PRO A 78 -1.87 10.81 -12.28
C PRO A 78 -3.24 10.66 -12.96
N VAL A 79 -4.31 11.02 -12.24
CA VAL A 79 -5.69 11.01 -12.72
C VAL A 79 -6.22 12.44 -12.82
N GLU A 80 -7.12 12.66 -13.78
CA GLU A 80 -7.69 13.98 -14.08
C GLU A 80 -8.22 14.69 -12.83
N LYS A 81 -8.97 13.97 -11.97
CA LYS A 81 -9.51 14.51 -10.72
C LYS A 81 -8.42 15.05 -9.77
N SER A 82 -7.31 14.31 -9.61
CA SER A 82 -6.21 14.68 -8.72
C SER A 82 -5.42 15.85 -9.31
N VAL A 83 -5.16 15.84 -10.62
CA VAL A 83 -4.44 16.91 -11.33
C VAL A 83 -5.25 18.21 -11.35
N GLN A 84 -6.55 18.15 -11.61
CA GLN A 84 -7.43 19.32 -11.58
C GLN A 84 -7.54 19.93 -10.18
N ALA A 85 -7.63 19.08 -9.14
CA ALA A 85 -7.64 19.55 -7.76
C ALA A 85 -6.31 20.24 -7.39
N LEU A 86 -5.18 19.63 -7.76
CA LEU A 86 -3.86 20.22 -7.62
C LEU A 86 -3.77 21.57 -8.32
N ILE A 87 -4.22 21.68 -9.57
CA ILE A 87 -4.24 22.95 -10.31
C ILE A 87 -5.10 23.99 -9.57
N SER A 88 -6.24 23.56 -9.00
CA SER A 88 -7.17 24.43 -8.28
C SER A 88 -6.53 25.10 -7.05
N ASP A 89 -5.63 24.42 -6.34
CA ASP A 89 -4.94 24.97 -5.16
C ASP A 89 -4.05 26.17 -5.47
N PHE A 90 -3.67 26.33 -6.74
CA PHE A 90 -2.81 27.42 -7.22
C PHE A 90 -3.53 28.35 -8.22
N ARG A 91 -4.87 28.34 -8.24
CA ARG A 91 -5.66 29.30 -9.04
C ARG A 91 -5.81 30.67 -8.35
N GLY A 92 -5.86 30.70 -7.01
CA GLY A 92 -6.20 31.89 -6.21
C GLY A 92 -5.36 33.16 -6.48
N THR A 93 -5.97 34.31 -6.23
CA THR A 93 -5.34 35.65 -6.21
C THR A 93 -5.75 36.37 -4.92
N PRO A 94 -4.84 37.04 -4.18
CA PRO A 94 -3.44 37.36 -4.51
C PRO A 94 -2.43 36.26 -4.17
N THR A 95 -2.77 35.31 -3.30
CA THR A 95 -1.88 34.24 -2.84
C THR A 95 -2.41 32.86 -3.20
N PHE A 96 -1.49 31.91 -3.41
CA PHE A 96 -1.82 30.49 -3.54
C PHE A 96 -2.14 29.85 -2.18
N ASN A 97 -2.74 28.65 -2.20
CA ASN A 97 -3.03 27.92 -0.98
C ASN A 97 -1.77 27.52 -0.21
N TYR A 98 -0.66 27.32 -0.91
CA TYR A 98 0.64 26.93 -0.34
C TYR A 98 1.78 27.73 -0.99
N LYS A 99 2.91 27.84 -0.29
CA LYS A 99 4.10 28.60 -0.74
C LYS A 99 4.70 28.03 -2.03
N ALA A 100 4.79 26.71 -2.12
CA ALA A 100 5.38 25.97 -3.24
C ALA A 100 4.83 24.52 -3.26
N ALA A 101 4.96 23.86 -4.42
CA ALA A 101 4.51 22.49 -4.64
C ALA A 101 5.68 21.55 -4.96
N HIS A 102 5.73 20.42 -4.27
CA HIS A 102 6.58 19.27 -4.58
C HIS A 102 5.67 18.12 -5.03
N ILE A 103 5.62 17.84 -6.33
CA ILE A 103 4.69 16.88 -6.92
C ILE A 103 5.41 15.55 -7.13
N PHE A 104 4.80 14.49 -6.63
CA PHE A 104 5.19 13.12 -6.85
C PHE A 104 4.00 12.32 -7.36
N PHE A 105 4.11 11.82 -8.58
CA PHE A 105 3.13 10.89 -9.12
C PHE A 105 3.46 9.45 -8.72
N THR A 106 2.44 8.69 -8.36
CA THR A 106 2.58 7.25 -8.05
C THR A 106 2.88 6.42 -9.29
N ASP A 107 2.52 6.91 -10.47
CA ASP A 107 2.71 6.25 -11.76
C ASP A 107 3.09 7.29 -12.83
N THR A 108 3.38 6.82 -14.05
CA THR A 108 3.70 7.65 -15.22
C THR A 108 2.55 8.61 -15.51
N CYS A 109 2.84 9.90 -15.62
CA CYS A 109 1.84 10.92 -15.91
C CYS A 109 1.50 10.95 -17.41
N PRO A 110 0.24 10.74 -17.81
CA PRO A 110 -0.15 10.85 -19.21
C PRO A 110 0.15 12.23 -19.80
N ASP A 111 0.62 12.27 -21.06
CA ASP A 111 1.02 13.51 -21.74
C ASP A 111 -0.04 14.61 -21.70
N HIS A 112 -1.32 14.26 -21.89
CA HIS A 112 -2.41 15.23 -21.87
C HIS A 112 -2.59 15.91 -20.50
N LEU A 113 -2.40 15.18 -19.39
CA LEU A 113 -2.47 15.73 -18.03
C LEU A 113 -1.23 16.57 -17.73
N PHE A 114 -0.06 16.12 -18.20
CA PHE A 114 1.19 16.88 -18.07
C PHE A 114 1.10 18.21 -18.83
N GLU A 115 0.54 18.20 -20.05
CA GLU A 115 0.28 19.41 -20.83
C GLU A 115 -0.68 20.36 -20.12
N GLU A 116 -1.78 19.84 -19.55
CA GLU A 116 -2.71 20.65 -18.76
C GLU A 116 -2.00 21.33 -17.58
N LEU A 117 -1.19 20.56 -16.83
CA LEU A 117 -0.39 21.07 -15.73
C LEU A 117 0.58 22.16 -16.20
N SER A 118 1.25 21.95 -17.33
CA SER A 118 2.23 22.88 -17.91
C SER A 118 1.63 24.23 -18.33
N LYS A 119 0.38 24.23 -18.80
CA LYS A 119 -0.35 25.44 -19.23
C LYS A 119 -0.94 26.20 -18.04
N SER A 120 -0.93 25.60 -16.85
CA SER A 120 -1.56 26.16 -15.66
C SER A 120 -0.59 27.02 -14.83
N ARG A 121 -1.16 27.85 -13.95
CA ARG A 121 -0.40 28.82 -13.13
C ARG A 121 0.49 28.16 -12.08
N ILE A 122 0.24 26.90 -11.74
CA ILE A 122 0.99 26.14 -10.74
C ILE A 122 2.48 26.00 -11.10
N THR A 123 2.82 26.06 -12.40
CA THR A 123 4.21 25.97 -12.89
C THR A 123 5.15 26.99 -12.24
N LYS A 124 4.63 28.14 -11.78
CA LYS A 124 5.40 29.16 -11.05
C LYS A 124 5.73 28.76 -9.60
N ALA A 125 5.00 27.79 -9.04
CA ALA A 125 5.12 27.31 -7.68
C ALA A 125 5.71 25.89 -7.58
N ILE A 126 5.78 25.14 -8.68
CA ILE A 126 6.40 23.80 -8.70
C ILE A 126 7.90 23.92 -8.46
N LYS A 127 8.39 23.23 -7.43
CA LYS A 127 9.82 23.06 -7.16
C LYS A 127 10.36 21.72 -7.62
N THR A 128 9.57 20.67 -7.48
CA THR A 128 9.93 19.31 -7.91
C THR A 128 8.73 18.64 -8.55
N LEU A 129 8.96 17.91 -9.63
CA LEU A 129 7.99 17.02 -10.25
C LEU A 129 8.74 15.73 -10.56
N LYS A 130 8.33 14.62 -9.96
CA LYS A 130 8.93 13.30 -10.15
C LYS A 130 7.86 12.21 -10.19
N GLU A 131 8.18 11.11 -10.84
CA GLU A 131 7.38 9.89 -10.85
C GLU A 131 8.09 8.86 -9.96
N ILE A 132 7.34 8.23 -9.07
CA ILE A 132 7.86 7.23 -8.12
C ILE A 132 7.73 5.82 -8.70
N ASN A 133 6.76 5.59 -9.61
CA ASN A 133 6.46 4.29 -10.21
C ASN A 133 6.21 3.22 -9.14
N VAL A 134 5.31 3.52 -8.22
CA VAL A 134 4.74 2.58 -7.25
C VAL A 134 3.23 2.71 -7.31
N ALA A 135 2.59 1.74 -7.97
CA ALA A 135 1.14 1.71 -8.12
C ALA A 135 0.52 0.42 -7.56
N PHE A 136 1.04 -0.10 -6.45
CA PHE A 136 0.51 -1.29 -5.76
C PHE A 136 0.54 -1.13 -4.23
N LEU A 137 -0.28 -1.91 -3.51
CA LEU A 137 -0.30 -1.98 -2.06
C LEU A 137 0.52 -3.18 -1.56
N PRO A 138 1.53 -2.99 -0.69
CA PRO A 138 2.15 -4.10 0.04
C PRO A 138 1.25 -4.52 1.20
N TYR A 139 0.44 -5.55 0.98
CA TYR A 139 -0.52 -6.01 1.99
C TYR A 139 0.16 -6.85 3.08
N GLU A 140 1.11 -7.70 2.69
CA GLU A 140 2.00 -8.40 3.62
C GLU A 140 3.43 -8.42 3.08
N SER A 141 4.35 -9.02 3.83
CA SER A 141 5.74 -9.23 3.40
C SER A 141 5.85 -9.87 2.00
N GLN A 142 4.94 -10.78 1.65
CA GLN A 142 4.94 -11.49 0.36
C GLN A 142 3.58 -11.44 -0.36
N VAL A 143 2.71 -10.50 0.02
CA VAL A 143 1.38 -10.34 -0.59
C VAL A 143 1.24 -8.89 -1.01
N TYR A 144 0.81 -8.68 -2.25
CA TYR A 144 0.51 -7.35 -2.77
C TYR A 144 -0.91 -7.33 -3.34
N SER A 145 -1.49 -6.14 -3.40
CA SER A 145 -2.78 -5.89 -4.04
C SER A 145 -2.65 -4.75 -5.04
N LEU A 146 -3.31 -4.90 -6.19
CA LEU A 146 -3.46 -3.82 -7.19
C LEU A 146 -4.63 -2.90 -6.88
N ASP A 147 -5.40 -3.23 -5.83
CA ASP A 147 -6.39 -2.34 -5.22
C ASP A 147 -7.49 -1.88 -6.21
N ALA A 148 -7.88 -2.81 -7.07
CA ALA A 148 -8.86 -2.61 -8.14
C ALA A 148 -10.02 -3.61 -8.01
N PRO A 149 -10.87 -3.52 -6.96
CA PRO A 149 -11.96 -4.48 -6.72
C PRO A 149 -12.99 -4.53 -7.86
N GLU A 150 -13.21 -3.39 -8.54
CA GLU A 150 -14.13 -3.27 -9.68
C GLU A 150 -13.70 -4.08 -10.92
N THR A 151 -12.44 -4.51 -10.97
CA THR A 151 -11.89 -5.32 -12.07
C THR A 151 -12.63 -6.63 -12.21
N PHE A 152 -13.03 -7.25 -11.10
CA PHE A 152 -13.77 -8.52 -11.15
C PHE A 152 -15.08 -8.35 -11.92
N HIS A 153 -15.87 -7.33 -11.59
CA HIS A 153 -17.10 -7.05 -12.32
C HIS A 153 -16.82 -6.70 -13.78
N SER A 154 -15.80 -5.88 -14.05
CA SER A 154 -15.49 -5.41 -15.40
C SER A 154 -15.00 -6.53 -16.33
N TRP A 155 -14.24 -7.49 -15.81
CA TRP A 155 -13.67 -8.59 -16.59
C TRP A 155 -14.65 -9.73 -16.84
N PHE A 156 -15.52 -10.02 -15.86
CA PHE A 156 -16.43 -11.17 -15.93
C PHE A 156 -17.88 -10.78 -16.27
N SER A 157 -18.22 -9.49 -16.28
CA SER A 157 -19.54 -9.02 -16.74
C SER A 157 -19.63 -9.01 -18.27
N PRO A 158 -20.69 -9.57 -18.86
CA PRO A 158 -20.90 -9.52 -20.31
C PRO A 158 -21.19 -8.09 -20.81
N TYR A 159 -21.52 -7.15 -19.91
CA TYR A 159 -21.92 -5.79 -20.26
C TYR A 159 -20.77 -4.76 -20.25
N ARG A 160 -19.54 -5.18 -19.91
CA ARG A 160 -18.39 -4.28 -19.68
C ARG A 160 -17.18 -4.56 -20.57
N SER A 161 -17.36 -5.31 -21.66
CA SER A 161 -16.25 -5.75 -22.54
C SER A 161 -15.40 -4.61 -23.11
N LEU A 162 -16.00 -3.43 -23.36
CA LEU A 162 -15.30 -2.26 -23.89
C LEU A 162 -14.30 -1.62 -22.91
N GLU A 163 -14.53 -1.77 -21.59
CA GLU A 163 -13.66 -1.19 -20.57
C GLU A 163 -12.44 -2.07 -20.26
N LYS A 164 -12.44 -3.32 -20.74
CA LYS A 164 -11.39 -4.31 -20.46
C LYS A 164 -10.01 -3.86 -20.90
N ASN A 165 -9.86 -3.37 -22.13
CA ASN A 165 -8.53 -3.02 -22.67
C ASN A 165 -7.83 -1.94 -21.82
N LYS A 166 -8.58 -0.89 -21.44
CA LYS A 166 -8.06 0.17 -20.56
C LYS A 166 -7.65 -0.38 -19.19
N GLN A 167 -8.41 -1.32 -18.64
CA GLN A 167 -8.07 -1.96 -17.37
C GLN A 167 -6.87 -2.90 -17.51
N THR A 168 -6.74 -3.64 -18.62
CA THR A 168 -5.58 -4.48 -18.89
C THR A 168 -4.30 -3.65 -18.90
N ASP A 169 -4.31 -2.51 -19.58
CA ASP A 169 -3.15 -1.60 -19.62
C ASP A 169 -2.82 -1.06 -18.23
N MET A 170 -3.83 -0.65 -17.46
CA MET A 170 -3.65 -0.17 -16.08
C MET A 170 -3.05 -1.26 -15.18
N LEU A 171 -3.60 -2.47 -15.19
CA LEU A 171 -3.09 -3.58 -14.38
C LEU A 171 -1.68 -3.98 -14.81
N ALA A 172 -1.40 -3.94 -16.12
CA ALA A 172 -0.07 -4.23 -16.66
C ALA A 172 0.98 -3.24 -16.17
N GLU A 173 0.65 -1.95 -16.17
CA GLU A 173 1.49 -0.88 -15.60
C GLU A 173 1.76 -1.16 -14.11
N GLN A 174 0.71 -1.38 -13.31
CA GLN A 174 0.86 -1.63 -11.87
C GLN A 174 1.71 -2.87 -11.58
N ILE A 175 1.53 -3.96 -12.32
CA ILE A 175 2.35 -5.18 -12.19
C ILE A 175 3.82 -4.90 -12.58
N ALA A 176 4.05 -4.09 -13.62
CA ALA A 176 5.39 -3.71 -14.02
C ALA A 176 6.07 -2.81 -12.97
N THR A 177 5.35 -1.88 -12.34
CA THR A 177 5.88 -1.07 -11.23
C THR A 177 6.34 -1.92 -10.04
N LEU A 178 5.63 -3.01 -9.73
CA LEU A 178 6.06 -3.97 -8.71
C LEU A 178 7.40 -4.61 -9.08
N CYS A 179 7.55 -5.04 -10.34
CA CYS A 179 8.79 -5.66 -10.81
C CYS A 179 9.95 -4.65 -10.79
N ASP A 180 9.73 -3.40 -11.22
CA ASP A 180 10.75 -2.35 -11.16
C ASP A 180 11.15 -2.02 -9.71
N THR A 181 10.17 -1.92 -8.81
CA THR A 181 10.41 -1.68 -7.39
C THR A 181 11.27 -2.78 -6.76
N MET A 182 11.03 -4.04 -7.16
CA MET A 182 11.81 -5.20 -6.71
C MET A 182 13.13 -5.39 -7.48
N LYS A 183 13.36 -4.62 -8.55
CA LYS A 183 14.45 -4.74 -9.52
C LYS A 183 14.53 -6.13 -10.18
N GLU A 184 13.37 -6.69 -10.50
CA GLU A 184 13.19 -8.00 -11.14
C GLU A 184 12.78 -7.84 -12.61
N TYR A 185 13.33 -8.70 -13.48
CA TYR A 185 12.89 -8.84 -14.87
C TYR A 185 12.52 -10.31 -15.11
N PRO A 186 11.32 -10.74 -14.64
CA PRO A 186 10.97 -12.15 -14.61
C PRO A 186 10.53 -12.68 -15.99
N ALA A 187 10.75 -13.97 -16.23
CA ALA A 187 10.11 -14.66 -17.35
C ALA A 187 8.60 -14.75 -17.13
N ILE A 188 7.82 -14.10 -18.00
CA ILE A 188 6.35 -14.07 -17.88
C ILE A 188 5.76 -15.36 -18.43
N ARG A 189 4.90 -15.97 -17.63
CA ARG A 189 4.12 -17.16 -17.99
C ARG A 189 2.66 -16.88 -17.68
N TYR A 190 1.77 -17.52 -18.43
CA TYR A 190 0.33 -17.39 -18.20
C TYR A 190 -0.36 -18.73 -18.33
N ARG A 191 -1.47 -18.91 -17.63
CA ARG A 191 -2.33 -20.08 -17.80
C ARG A 191 -3.05 -20.00 -19.15
N LYS A 192 -2.78 -20.98 -20.02
CA LYS A 192 -3.54 -21.15 -21.27
C LYS A 192 -5.00 -21.52 -20.95
N GLY A 193 -5.93 -20.85 -21.62
CA GLY A 193 -7.38 -21.06 -21.43
C GLY A 193 -8.14 -19.80 -21.78
N HIS A 194 -8.17 -18.83 -20.86
CA HIS A 194 -8.82 -17.55 -21.06
C HIS A 194 -7.92 -16.59 -21.86
N GLU A 195 -8.45 -15.95 -22.91
CA GLU A 195 -7.68 -15.05 -23.79
C GLU A 195 -7.12 -13.83 -23.04
N ASP A 196 -7.89 -13.30 -22.07
CA ASP A 196 -7.46 -12.16 -21.24
C ASP A 196 -6.12 -12.41 -20.50
N ASN A 197 -5.78 -13.67 -20.20
CA ASN A 197 -4.49 -14.01 -19.59
C ASN A 197 -3.31 -13.74 -20.53
N LEU A 198 -3.47 -14.07 -21.81
CA LEU A 198 -2.46 -13.79 -22.83
C LEU A 198 -2.33 -12.28 -23.05
N ASN A 199 -3.46 -11.59 -23.17
CA ASN A 199 -3.49 -10.14 -23.39
C ASN A 199 -2.79 -9.39 -22.23
N LEU A 200 -3.10 -9.75 -20.99
CA LEU A 200 -2.43 -9.17 -19.82
C LEU A 200 -0.93 -9.52 -19.79
N ALA A 201 -0.56 -10.76 -20.11
CA ALA A 201 0.86 -11.16 -20.14
C ALA A 201 1.67 -10.36 -21.17
N GLN A 202 1.11 -10.15 -22.36
CA GLN A 202 1.72 -9.34 -23.41
C GLN A 202 1.82 -7.86 -23.01
N ALA A 203 0.77 -7.31 -22.41
CA ALA A 203 0.76 -5.94 -21.91
C ALA A 203 1.82 -5.74 -20.82
N VAL A 204 1.92 -6.65 -19.84
CA VAL A 204 2.95 -6.60 -18.79
C VAL A 204 4.34 -6.68 -19.40
N LEU A 205 4.56 -7.55 -20.40
CA LEU A 205 5.86 -7.65 -21.08
C LEU A 205 6.25 -6.34 -21.76
N ALA A 206 5.32 -5.69 -22.44
CA ALA A 206 5.56 -4.41 -23.10
C ALA A 206 5.99 -3.34 -22.08
N LYS A 207 5.30 -3.26 -20.93
CA LYS A 207 5.66 -2.33 -19.84
C LYS A 207 7.02 -2.66 -19.22
N LEU A 208 7.30 -3.93 -18.93
CA LEU A 208 8.60 -4.35 -18.40
C LEU A 208 9.76 -4.05 -19.35
N ASN A 209 9.55 -4.15 -20.66
CA ASN A 209 10.56 -3.79 -21.65
C ASN A 209 10.91 -2.30 -21.62
N ALA A 210 9.91 -1.43 -21.40
CA ALA A 210 10.14 0.00 -21.22
C ALA A 210 10.97 0.25 -19.95
N PHE A 211 10.56 -0.31 -18.80
CA PHE A 211 11.33 -0.17 -17.56
C PHE A 211 12.76 -0.74 -17.65
N LYS A 212 12.96 -1.85 -18.37
CA LYS A 212 14.28 -2.44 -18.60
C LYS A 212 15.17 -1.58 -19.50
N ALA A 213 14.58 -0.85 -20.46
CA ALA A 213 15.30 0.10 -21.29
C ALA A 213 15.85 1.27 -20.45
N ASP A 214 15.06 1.77 -19.50
CA ASP A 214 15.46 2.85 -18.60
C ASP A 214 16.39 2.36 -17.47
N ASN A 215 16.21 1.12 -17.01
CA ASN A 215 16.99 0.49 -15.95
C ASN A 215 17.66 -0.82 -16.45
N PRO A 216 18.79 -0.75 -17.18
CA PRO A 216 19.44 -1.93 -17.75
C PRO A 216 19.87 -2.99 -16.72
N SER A 217 20.11 -2.60 -15.46
CA SER A 217 20.48 -3.52 -14.37
C SER A 217 19.31 -4.36 -13.82
N MET A 218 18.07 -4.11 -14.24
CA MET A 218 16.88 -4.83 -13.75
C MET A 218 16.96 -6.33 -14.07
N GLY A 219 16.81 -7.19 -13.06
CA GLY A 219 16.88 -8.65 -13.24
C GLY A 219 18.28 -9.20 -13.52
N GLU A 220 19.35 -8.40 -13.37
CA GLU A 220 20.72 -8.91 -13.44
C GLU A 220 21.12 -9.68 -12.18
N GLY A 221 21.90 -10.73 -12.37
CA GLY A 221 22.40 -11.60 -11.30
C GLY A 221 21.88 -13.05 -11.40
N PRO A 222 22.64 -14.03 -10.89
CA PRO A 222 22.35 -15.46 -11.08
C PRO A 222 21.02 -15.91 -10.45
N ASP A 223 20.57 -15.24 -9.38
CA ASP A 223 19.30 -15.54 -8.75
C ASP A 223 18.12 -14.88 -9.46
N ARG A 224 18.24 -13.59 -9.83
CA ARG A 224 17.17 -12.82 -10.47
C ARG A 224 16.87 -13.28 -11.91
N ALA A 225 17.87 -13.79 -12.62
CA ALA A 225 17.69 -14.36 -13.95
C ALA A 225 16.75 -15.57 -13.99
N ARG A 226 16.45 -16.19 -12.84
CA ARG A 226 15.55 -17.35 -12.72
C ARG A 226 14.12 -16.97 -12.31
N SER A 227 13.87 -15.68 -12.06
CA SER A 227 12.56 -15.18 -11.62
C SER A 227 11.48 -15.44 -12.68
N GLN A 228 10.29 -15.80 -12.21
CA GLN A 228 9.12 -16.06 -13.04
C GLN A 228 7.92 -15.29 -12.50
N LEU A 229 7.13 -14.72 -13.41
CA LEU A 229 5.85 -14.10 -13.11
C LEU A 229 4.76 -14.96 -13.76
N LEU A 230 3.88 -15.54 -12.94
CA LEU A 230 2.79 -16.38 -13.42
C LEU A 230 1.44 -15.64 -13.33
N ILE A 231 0.78 -15.49 -14.47
CA ILE A 231 -0.56 -14.89 -14.58
C ILE A 231 -1.61 -16.00 -14.65
N VAL A 232 -2.57 -15.95 -13.74
CA VAL A 232 -3.65 -16.94 -13.62
C VAL A 232 -4.98 -16.22 -13.43
N ASP A 233 -6.03 -16.70 -14.09
CA ASP A 233 -7.40 -16.24 -13.89
C ASP A 233 -8.09 -17.00 -12.75
N ARG A 234 -9.08 -16.37 -12.09
CA ARG A 234 -9.78 -16.96 -10.95
C ARG A 234 -10.50 -18.27 -11.29
N SER A 235 -10.90 -18.50 -12.56
CA SER A 235 -11.60 -19.74 -12.97
C SER A 235 -10.70 -20.98 -12.89
N TYR A 236 -9.39 -20.82 -12.69
CA TYR A 236 -8.49 -21.94 -12.43
C TYR A 236 -8.88 -22.75 -11.21
N ASP A 237 -9.34 -22.04 -10.17
CA ASP A 237 -9.70 -22.64 -8.91
C ASP A 237 -10.86 -21.84 -8.32
N MET A 238 -12.07 -22.39 -8.42
CA MET A 238 -13.26 -21.80 -7.83
C MET A 238 -13.54 -22.36 -6.44
N VAL A 239 -12.78 -23.36 -5.99
CA VAL A 239 -13.06 -24.08 -4.75
C VAL A 239 -12.41 -23.36 -3.58
N SER A 240 -11.12 -23.04 -3.65
CA SER A 240 -10.39 -22.45 -2.51
C SER A 240 -11.02 -21.16 -1.96
N PRO A 241 -11.53 -20.21 -2.79
CA PRO A 241 -12.18 -19.01 -2.26
C PRO A 241 -13.49 -19.24 -1.51
N LEU A 242 -14.10 -20.43 -1.62
CA LEU A 242 -15.38 -20.79 -1.00
C LEU A 242 -15.22 -21.72 0.21
N LEU A 243 -14.01 -22.26 0.45
CA LEU A 243 -13.77 -23.17 1.56
C LEU A 243 -13.59 -22.40 2.87
N HIS A 244 -14.22 -22.90 3.94
CA HIS A 244 -13.94 -22.47 5.30
C HIS A 244 -12.57 -23.02 5.74
N GLU A 245 -11.58 -22.14 5.78
CA GLU A 245 -10.21 -22.47 6.14
C GLU A 245 -9.99 -22.51 7.66
N LEU A 246 -9.04 -23.33 8.11
CA LEU A 246 -8.70 -23.52 9.53
C LEU A 246 -7.35 -22.92 9.92
N THR A 247 -6.73 -22.15 9.03
CA THR A 247 -5.60 -21.29 9.37
C THR A 247 -6.10 -20.01 10.03
N PHE A 248 -5.36 -19.49 11.01
CA PHE A 248 -5.88 -18.44 11.90
C PHE A 248 -6.35 -17.19 11.15
N GLN A 249 -5.54 -16.66 10.24
CA GLN A 249 -5.92 -15.48 9.45
C GLN A 249 -7.14 -15.76 8.57
N ALA A 250 -7.12 -16.83 7.77
CA ALA A 250 -8.21 -17.12 6.86
C ALA A 250 -9.54 -17.34 7.62
N MET A 251 -9.51 -18.13 8.68
CA MET A 251 -10.65 -18.39 9.54
C MET A 251 -11.20 -17.12 10.20
N ALA A 252 -10.31 -16.23 10.67
CA ALA A 252 -10.71 -15.00 11.33
C ALA A 252 -11.41 -14.03 10.36
N TYR A 253 -10.86 -13.84 9.14
CA TYR A 253 -11.45 -12.95 8.14
C TYR A 253 -12.76 -13.47 7.56
N ASP A 254 -12.95 -14.79 7.57
CA ASP A 254 -14.16 -15.46 7.09
C ASP A 254 -15.28 -15.43 8.15
N LEU A 255 -14.97 -15.76 9.41
CA LEU A 255 -15.98 -15.92 10.45
C LEU A 255 -16.25 -14.67 11.30
N LEU A 256 -15.32 -13.72 11.37
CA LEU A 256 -15.43 -12.52 12.20
C LEU A 256 -15.66 -11.28 11.36
N SER A 257 -16.33 -10.28 11.93
CA SER A 257 -16.52 -8.96 11.29
C SER A 257 -15.23 -8.13 11.37
N ILE A 258 -14.26 -8.47 10.53
CA ILE A 258 -13.03 -7.71 10.34
C ILE A 258 -13.21 -6.78 9.15
N GLU A 259 -13.11 -5.46 9.39
CA GLU A 259 -13.24 -4.44 8.35
C GLU A 259 -11.94 -3.64 8.25
N ASN A 260 -11.31 -3.60 7.07
CA ASN A 260 -10.03 -2.91 6.85
C ASN A 260 -8.98 -3.33 7.89
N ASP A 261 -8.80 -4.65 8.03
CA ASP A 261 -7.87 -5.30 8.97
C ASP A 261 -8.10 -4.91 10.44
N THR A 262 -9.27 -4.35 10.75
CA THR A 262 -9.65 -3.90 12.10
C THR A 262 -10.73 -4.83 12.64
N TYR A 263 -10.38 -5.59 13.66
CA TYR A 263 -11.32 -6.43 14.41
C TYR A 263 -11.87 -5.66 15.62
N LYS A 264 -13.20 -5.58 15.74
CA LYS A 264 -13.86 -4.98 16.90
C LYS A 264 -14.38 -6.09 17.81
N TYR A 265 -13.87 -6.16 19.03
CA TYR A 265 -14.36 -7.09 20.05
C TYR A 265 -15.07 -6.32 21.19
N PRO A 266 -16.15 -6.87 21.75
CA PRO A 266 -16.93 -6.23 22.81
C PRO A 266 -16.18 -6.32 24.15
N THR A 267 -15.16 -5.50 24.31
CA THR A 267 -14.60 -5.14 25.61
C THR A 267 -14.70 -3.63 25.74
N THR A 268 -14.67 -3.12 26.97
CA THR A 268 -14.83 -1.69 27.33
C THR A 268 -13.80 -0.74 26.67
N THR A 269 -12.96 -1.23 25.75
CA THR A 269 -11.87 -0.50 25.10
C THR A 269 -11.72 -1.05 23.69
N CYS A 270 -11.94 -0.21 22.68
CA CYS A 270 -11.79 -0.54 21.28
C CYS A 270 -10.29 -0.52 20.93
N ILE A 271 -9.65 -1.68 20.76
CA ILE A 271 -8.30 -1.71 20.18
C ILE A 271 -8.45 -1.64 18.66
N SER A 272 -8.11 -0.50 18.07
CA SER A 272 -7.87 -0.41 16.63
C SER A 272 -6.40 -0.73 16.36
N SER A 273 -6.07 -1.98 16.03
CA SER A 273 -4.74 -2.36 15.59
C SER A 273 -4.54 -2.00 14.12
N ARG A 274 -4.45 -0.71 13.78
CA ARG A 274 -3.86 -0.29 12.50
C ARG A 274 -2.33 -0.28 12.65
N GLY A 275 -1.72 -1.44 12.50
CA GLY A 275 -0.28 -1.54 12.26
C GLY A 275 -0.03 -1.50 10.75
N SER A 276 0.89 -0.65 10.29
CA SER A 276 1.45 -0.81 8.93
C SER A 276 2.14 -2.18 8.87
N PRO A 277 1.84 -3.07 7.90
CA PRO A 277 2.52 -4.36 7.76
C PRO A 277 4.03 -4.24 7.59
N CYS A 278 4.54 -3.05 7.21
CA CYS A 278 5.96 -2.77 7.08
C CYS A 278 6.60 -2.19 8.35
N SER A 279 5.83 -2.00 9.43
CA SER A 279 6.34 -1.50 10.71
C SER A 279 6.72 -2.65 11.67
N GLN A 280 7.89 -2.57 12.31
CA GLN A 280 8.29 -3.56 13.32
C GLN A 280 7.65 -3.23 14.67
N ASN A 281 6.54 -3.89 15.00
CA ASN A 281 5.92 -3.87 16.34
C ASN A 281 5.82 -5.30 16.90
N SER A 282 5.88 -5.43 18.22
CA SER A 282 5.68 -6.70 18.95
C SER A 282 4.35 -7.39 18.60
N GLU A 283 3.28 -6.62 18.38
CA GLU A 283 1.98 -7.15 17.96
C GLU A 283 2.00 -7.76 16.55
N LEU A 284 2.76 -7.15 15.64
CA LEU A 284 2.94 -7.65 14.28
C LEU A 284 3.82 -8.90 14.25
N GLU A 285 4.77 -9.04 15.17
CA GLU A 285 5.54 -10.27 15.35
C GLU A 285 4.66 -11.42 15.83
N LEU A 286 3.77 -11.16 16.80
CA LEU A 286 2.79 -12.14 17.26
C LEU A 286 1.85 -12.54 16.12
N TRP A 287 1.23 -11.57 15.45
CA TRP A 287 0.36 -11.83 14.31
C TRP A 287 1.10 -12.62 13.23
N SER A 288 2.33 -12.24 12.90
CA SER A 288 3.12 -12.92 11.87
C SER A 288 3.41 -14.38 12.20
N ALA A 289 3.61 -14.69 13.48
CA ALA A 289 3.84 -16.05 13.97
C ALA A 289 2.56 -16.90 14.00
N LEU A 290 1.39 -16.29 14.20
CA LEU A 290 0.11 -17.00 14.33
C LEU A 290 -0.69 -17.10 13.03
N GLN A 291 -0.60 -16.10 12.15
CA GLN A 291 -1.51 -15.91 11.00
C GLN A 291 -1.63 -17.14 10.09
N ARG A 292 -0.51 -17.83 9.84
CA ARG A 292 -0.43 -19.04 8.98
C ARG A 292 -0.57 -20.35 9.76
N ALA A 293 -0.65 -20.30 11.09
CA ALA A 293 -0.76 -21.50 11.90
C ALA A 293 -2.21 -22.02 11.89
N ASN A 294 -2.34 -23.34 12.01
CA ASN A 294 -3.66 -23.95 12.18
C ASN A 294 -4.24 -23.57 13.55
N ILE A 295 -5.56 -23.35 13.60
CA ILE A 295 -6.29 -22.96 14.81
C ILE A 295 -6.02 -23.89 16.01
N LYS A 296 -5.83 -25.20 15.75
CA LYS A 296 -5.56 -26.20 16.80
C LYS A 296 -4.21 -25.99 17.50
N ASP A 297 -3.24 -25.43 16.78
CA ASP A 297 -1.85 -25.29 17.23
C ASP A 297 -1.59 -23.94 17.91
N LEU A 298 -2.50 -22.96 17.76
CA LEU A 298 -2.33 -21.62 18.33
C LEU A 298 -2.12 -21.64 19.84
N SER A 299 -2.89 -22.46 20.56
CA SER A 299 -2.75 -22.56 22.02
C SER A 299 -1.36 -23.04 22.44
N GLN A 300 -0.73 -23.92 21.66
CA GLN A 300 0.61 -24.42 21.92
C GLN A 300 1.68 -23.40 21.53
N ILE A 301 1.49 -22.70 20.40
CA ILE A 301 2.41 -21.64 19.95
C ILE A 301 2.45 -20.50 20.97
N LEU A 302 1.29 -20.04 21.44
CA LEU A 302 1.18 -19.01 22.47
C LEU A 302 1.86 -19.43 23.78
N LYS A 303 1.69 -20.70 24.19
CA LYS A 303 2.38 -21.26 25.38
C LYS A 303 3.90 -21.38 25.20
N LYS A 304 4.44 -21.34 23.99
CA LYS A 304 5.89 -21.38 23.76
C LYS A 304 6.52 -19.99 23.76
N MET A 305 5.73 -18.94 23.63
CA MET A 305 6.24 -17.57 23.63
C MET A 305 6.51 -17.11 25.07
N PRO A 306 7.77 -16.77 25.44
CA PRO A 306 8.16 -16.47 26.83
C PRO A 306 7.40 -15.27 27.43
N GLN A 307 6.94 -14.37 26.57
CA GLN A 307 6.14 -13.19 26.91
C GLN A 307 4.76 -13.59 27.45
N TYR A 308 4.16 -14.66 26.91
CA TYR A 308 2.80 -15.13 27.22
C TYR A 308 2.78 -16.40 28.09
N GLN A 309 3.94 -17.05 28.27
CA GLN A 309 4.11 -18.25 29.12
C GLN A 309 3.65 -18.05 30.56
N LYS A 310 4.04 -16.93 31.18
CA LYS A 310 3.69 -16.66 32.59
C LYS A 310 2.19 -16.37 32.79
N GLU A 311 1.50 -15.93 31.74
CA GLU A 311 0.09 -15.53 31.79
C GLU A 311 -0.85 -16.70 31.45
N LEU A 312 -0.49 -17.52 30.47
CA LEU A 312 -1.26 -18.70 30.05
C LEU A 312 -1.15 -19.86 31.04
N ASN A 313 -0.06 -19.95 31.80
CA ASN A 313 0.10 -20.98 32.84
C ASN A 313 -0.70 -20.68 34.12
N LYS A 314 -1.24 -19.46 34.26
CA LYS A 314 -2.00 -19.01 35.45
C LYS A 314 -3.50 -18.87 35.22
N ALA A 315 -3.99 -18.99 33.99
CA ALA A 315 -5.35 -18.61 33.62
C ALA A 315 -6.20 -19.81 33.20
N ASN A 316 -7.39 -19.94 33.81
CA ASN A 316 -8.54 -20.51 33.11
C ASN A 316 -8.91 -19.52 31.99
N ILE A 317 -9.46 -19.97 30.86
CA ILE A 317 -9.74 -19.13 29.67
C ILE A 317 -10.56 -17.85 30.00
N LYS A 318 -11.30 -17.85 31.12
CA LYS A 318 -12.06 -16.70 31.65
C LYS A 318 -11.20 -15.59 32.30
N ASP A 319 -9.99 -15.90 32.77
CA ASP A 319 -9.13 -14.98 33.55
C ASP A 319 -8.18 -14.13 32.67
N LEU A 320 -7.97 -14.52 31.41
CA LEU A 320 -7.08 -13.82 30.47
C LEU A 320 -7.49 -12.36 30.23
N SER A 321 -8.80 -12.09 30.14
CA SER A 321 -9.33 -10.73 29.95
C SER A 321 -9.03 -9.79 31.13
N GLN A 322 -8.91 -10.33 32.34
CA GLN A 322 -8.64 -9.55 33.55
C GLN A 322 -7.14 -9.29 33.76
N ILE A 323 -6.28 -10.18 33.25
CA ILE A 323 -4.82 -10.04 33.32
C ILE A 323 -4.34 -8.96 32.34
N LEU A 324 -4.89 -8.94 31.11
CA LEU A 324 -4.60 -7.91 30.09
C LEU A 324 -4.90 -6.48 30.59
N LYS A 325 -5.98 -6.31 31.39
CA LYS A 325 -6.35 -5.02 31.99
C LYS A 325 -5.37 -4.52 33.08
N LYS A 326 -4.53 -5.39 33.64
CA LYS A 326 -3.65 -5.06 34.79
C LYS A 326 -2.21 -4.76 34.41
N MET A 327 -1.84 -4.85 33.12
CA MET A 327 -0.47 -4.61 32.69
C MET A 327 -0.22 -3.12 32.36
N PRO A 328 0.76 -2.46 33.00
CA PRO A 328 1.05 -1.04 32.77
C PRO A 328 1.59 -0.71 31.37
N GLN A 329 2.12 -1.70 30.65
CA GLN A 329 2.54 -1.55 29.24
C GLN A 329 1.32 -1.36 28.33
N TYR A 330 0.23 -2.10 28.58
CA TYR A 330 -1.05 -1.96 27.90
C TYR A 330 -1.92 -0.82 28.45
N GLN A 331 -1.63 -0.26 29.63
CA GLN A 331 -2.37 0.90 30.16
C GLN A 331 -2.19 2.17 29.31
N LYS A 332 -1.06 2.33 28.61
CA LYS A 332 -0.88 3.42 27.64
C LYS A 332 -1.70 3.24 26.36
N GLU A 333 -2.06 2.00 26.04
CA GLU A 333 -2.88 1.61 24.88
C GLU A 333 -4.36 1.50 25.23
N LEU A 334 -4.70 1.24 26.50
CA LEU A 334 -6.06 1.23 27.05
C LEU A 334 -6.63 2.64 27.31
N ASN A 335 -5.77 3.67 27.36
CA ASN A 335 -6.14 5.06 27.67
C ASN A 335 -6.05 6.01 26.45
N LYS A 336 -5.95 5.48 25.22
CA LYS A 336 -6.20 6.20 23.97
C LYS A 336 -7.41 5.59 23.30
#